data_AF-G0U185-F1
#
_entry.id   AF-G0U185-F1
#
_cell.length_a   1.000
_cell.length_b   1.000
_cell.length_c   1.000
_cell.angle_alpha   90.00
_cell.angle_beta   90.00
_cell.angle_gamma   90.00
#
_symmetry.space_group_name_H-M   'P 1'
#
loop_
_entity.id
_entity.type
_entity.pdbx_description
1 polymer ?
#
loop_
_entity_poly.entity_id
_entity_poly.type
_entity_poly.pdbx_seq_one_letter_code
_entity_poly.pdbx_strand_id
1 'polypeptide(L)'
;MSAKEVGTVDPADQQQPAVPEVTDITLEAARKQKIHNLKLKTACLSNEEYVQDLHVSTWSETQRQKLQTAHEKAHELLAAVEGGTKWSLTEAYDIRKLMRVCGLELSVRELYKPEDKPQFMEIVALKKTLNELKQHHNKTRTVSFTGTIDNAIAKLEKIEDELRRSQLDASEMAQVPVAMLKNVEDCMNVTVVQTALLGNEEQIKLQLEAIKKASDIRNVAIADGEMAIAEEQYYIKAQLLEHLVELVADKFRIIGQTEDENKQFSKIHEVQKKSFQEAAAIKDAKRRLKQRCEDDLKSLHDTIQKADLEDAEAMKRFASQKEKSERFIHENLDKQDEAWRRIQELERVLQRLGTERFEEVKRRIEENDREEKRKVEYQQFLDVCGQHKKLLELSVYE
;
A
#
# COMPACT_ATOMS: atom_id res chain seq x y z
N MET A 1 -14.64 -19.77 -129.39
CA MET A 1 -15.61 -18.85 -130.02
C MET A 1 -15.24 -17.46 -129.54
N SER A 2 -14.93 -16.42 -130.30
CA SER A 2 -14.69 -16.16 -131.73
C SER A 2 -13.58 -15.07 -131.66
N ALA A 3 -12.49 -15.16 -132.43
CA ALA A 3 -12.33 -14.41 -133.69
C ALA A 3 -12.71 -12.91 -133.56
N LYS A 4 -11.98 -11.93 -134.04
CA LYS A 4 -10.68 -11.75 -134.71
C LYS A 4 -10.62 -10.23 -134.95
N GLU A 5 -9.43 -9.72 -135.20
CA GLU A 5 -9.10 -8.34 -135.57
C GLU A 5 -9.92 -7.79 -136.76
N VAL A 6 -9.94 -6.45 -136.94
CA VAL A 6 -9.19 -5.73 -138.01
C VAL A 6 -9.57 -4.22 -138.08
N GLY A 7 -8.53 -3.38 -138.15
CA GLY A 7 -8.39 -2.13 -138.94
C GLY A 7 -9.18 -0.87 -138.54
N THR A 8 -8.74 0.38 -138.80
CA THR A 8 -7.60 0.92 -139.56
C THR A 8 -7.60 2.47 -139.46
N VAL A 9 -6.40 3.07 -139.37
CA VAL A 9 -5.91 4.36 -139.95
C VAL A 9 -6.18 5.71 -139.23
N ASP A 10 -5.07 6.39 -138.90
CA ASP A 10 -4.88 7.76 -138.35
C ASP A 10 -5.23 8.92 -139.34
N PRO A 11 -5.30 10.19 -138.89
CA PRO A 11 -4.09 11.04 -138.97
C PRO A 11 -3.88 12.05 -137.81
N ALA A 12 -2.62 12.11 -137.37
CA ALA A 12 -1.78 13.28 -137.08
C ALA A 12 -2.16 14.31 -135.99
N ASP A 13 -1.12 14.59 -135.19
CA ASP A 13 -0.81 15.83 -134.46
C ASP A 13 -1.68 16.25 -133.26
N GLN A 14 -1.19 15.86 -132.07
CA GLN A 14 -0.71 16.84 -131.08
C GLN A 14 0.10 16.13 -129.98
N GLN A 15 1.42 16.32 -130.01
CA GLN A 15 2.29 16.07 -128.87
C GLN A 15 1.86 16.98 -127.72
N GLN A 16 1.24 16.40 -126.68
CA GLN A 16 1.25 17.00 -125.34
C GLN A 16 2.32 16.30 -124.50
N PRO A 17 3.26 17.04 -123.88
CA PRO A 17 4.33 16.44 -123.11
C PRO A 17 3.77 15.74 -121.87
N ALA A 18 4.23 14.51 -121.61
CA ALA A 18 4.10 13.86 -120.32
C ALA A 18 4.79 14.72 -119.24
N VAL A 19 4.03 15.17 -118.24
CA VAL A 19 4.52 15.87 -117.03
C VAL A 19 4.46 14.85 -115.86
N PRO A 20 5.49 14.78 -114.99
CA PRO A 20 6.08 13.51 -114.55
C PRO A 20 5.59 12.97 -113.18
N GLU A 21 5.70 11.64 -112.98
CA GLU A 21 5.58 10.86 -111.72
C GLU A 21 6.46 11.33 -110.53
N VAL A 22 7.24 12.41 -110.69
CA VAL A 22 8.22 12.90 -109.69
C VAL A 22 7.55 13.76 -108.60
N THR A 23 6.38 14.33 -108.85
CA THR A 23 5.67 15.22 -107.90
C THR A 23 4.99 14.47 -106.75
N ASP A 24 4.47 13.27 -106.97
CA ASP A 24 3.76 12.48 -105.94
C ASP A 24 4.71 11.89 -104.88
N ILE A 25 5.91 11.45 -105.28
CA ILE A 25 6.94 10.91 -104.37
C ILE A 25 7.43 11.99 -103.40
N THR A 26 7.57 13.24 -103.87
CA THR A 26 7.95 14.39 -103.03
C THR A 26 6.85 14.83 -102.06
N LEU A 27 5.58 14.73 -102.47
CA LEU A 27 4.42 15.02 -101.60
C LEU A 27 4.26 13.99 -100.49
N GLU A 28 4.49 12.71 -100.78
CA GLU A 28 4.42 11.64 -99.78
C GLU A 28 5.56 11.74 -98.76
N ALA A 29 6.78 12.07 -99.20
CA ALA A 29 7.93 12.31 -98.33
C ALA A 29 7.70 13.50 -97.39
N ALA A 30 7.15 14.61 -97.90
CA ALA A 30 6.80 15.79 -97.09
C ALA A 30 5.69 15.47 -96.05
N ARG A 31 4.69 14.66 -96.43
CA ARG A 31 3.65 14.17 -95.49
C ARG A 31 4.25 13.29 -94.39
N LYS A 32 5.14 12.35 -94.75
CA LYS A 32 5.84 11.48 -93.77
C LYS A 32 6.71 12.30 -92.80
N GLN A 33 7.43 13.31 -93.30
CA GLN A 33 8.22 14.21 -92.47
C GLN A 33 7.37 15.05 -91.53
N LYS A 34 6.23 15.58 -92.00
CA LYS A 34 5.26 16.31 -91.17
C LYS A 34 4.72 15.43 -90.04
N ILE A 35 4.33 14.19 -90.34
CA ILE A 35 3.84 13.23 -89.34
C ILE A 35 4.95 12.89 -88.32
N HIS A 36 6.18 12.69 -88.79
CA HIS A 36 7.33 12.43 -87.92
C HIS A 36 7.59 13.60 -86.96
N ASN A 37 7.58 14.83 -87.45
CA ASN A 37 7.75 16.03 -86.64
C ASN A 37 6.61 16.22 -85.62
N LEU A 38 5.36 15.92 -85.98
CA LEU A 38 4.26 15.92 -85.01
C LEU A 38 4.48 14.87 -83.92
N LYS A 39 4.90 13.65 -84.27
CA LYS A 39 5.18 12.59 -83.28
C LYS A 39 6.29 12.99 -82.31
N LEU A 40 7.36 13.62 -82.79
CA LEU A 40 8.44 14.11 -81.94
C LEU A 40 7.97 15.19 -80.97
N LYS A 41 7.13 16.14 -81.42
CA LYS A 41 6.56 17.17 -80.55
C LYS A 41 5.64 16.58 -79.49
N THR A 42 4.75 15.68 -79.87
CA THR A 42 3.85 15.00 -78.94
C THR A 42 4.65 14.20 -77.91
N ALA A 43 5.70 13.48 -78.33
CA ALA A 43 6.57 12.76 -77.43
C ALA A 43 7.32 13.69 -76.46
N CYS A 44 7.81 14.84 -76.96
CA CYS A 44 8.46 15.84 -76.13
C CYS A 44 7.50 16.42 -75.08
N LEU A 45 6.31 16.88 -75.49
CA LEU A 45 5.32 17.41 -74.57
C LEU A 45 4.84 16.36 -73.55
N SER A 46 4.63 15.11 -73.97
CA SER A 46 4.24 14.02 -73.07
C SER A 46 5.34 13.69 -72.05
N ASN A 47 6.62 13.76 -72.44
CA ASN A 47 7.72 13.60 -71.50
C ASN A 47 7.82 14.78 -70.52
N GLU A 48 7.56 16.00 -70.99
CA GLU A 48 7.55 17.20 -70.16
C GLU A 48 6.39 17.21 -69.17
N GLU A 49 5.21 16.73 -69.57
CA GLU A 49 4.05 16.50 -68.71
C GLU A 49 4.38 15.47 -67.62
N TYR A 50 5.04 14.36 -67.99
CA TYR A 50 5.53 13.38 -67.03
C TYR A 50 6.54 13.97 -66.02
N VAL A 51 7.48 14.80 -66.49
CA VAL A 51 8.42 15.50 -65.59
C VAL A 51 7.68 16.44 -64.64
N GLN A 52 6.64 17.15 -65.12
CA GLN A 52 5.80 18.01 -64.28
C GLN A 52 5.05 17.19 -63.23
N ASP A 53 4.45 16.07 -63.60
CA ASP A 53 3.71 15.17 -62.71
C ASP A 53 4.58 14.62 -61.57
N LEU A 54 5.87 14.34 -61.84
CA LEU A 54 6.81 13.92 -60.80
C LEU A 54 7.00 14.95 -59.68
N HIS A 55 6.73 16.23 -59.95
CA HIS A 55 6.80 17.30 -58.95
C HIS A 55 5.46 17.50 -58.20
N VAL A 56 4.34 17.02 -58.75
CA VAL A 56 3.00 17.09 -58.13
C VAL A 56 2.81 15.91 -57.18
N SER A 57 3.62 15.85 -56.12
CA SER A 57 3.49 14.83 -55.07
C SER A 57 2.83 15.40 -53.82
N THR A 58 1.87 14.68 -53.24
CA THR A 58 1.30 14.94 -51.90
C THR A 58 1.98 14.10 -50.81
N TRP A 59 3.17 13.60 -51.09
CA TRP A 59 3.89 12.69 -50.22
C TRP A 59 4.18 13.32 -48.85
N SER A 60 4.65 14.57 -48.78
CA SER A 60 4.95 15.21 -47.49
C SER A 60 3.70 15.37 -46.62
N GLU A 61 2.55 15.76 -47.18
CA GLU A 61 1.28 15.87 -46.46
C GLU A 61 0.86 14.53 -45.89
N THR A 62 0.96 13.46 -46.68
CA THR A 62 0.63 12.10 -46.25
C THR A 62 1.55 11.62 -45.12
N GLN A 63 2.86 11.88 -45.20
CA GLN A 63 3.81 11.48 -44.16
C GLN A 63 3.62 12.29 -42.88
N ARG A 64 3.38 13.60 -43.01
CA ARG A 64 3.11 14.48 -41.86
C ARG A 64 1.86 14.03 -41.10
N GLN A 65 0.78 13.67 -41.80
CA GLN A 65 -0.43 13.17 -41.17
C GLN A 65 -0.20 11.84 -40.43
N LYS A 66 0.54 10.90 -41.04
CA LYS A 66 0.90 9.62 -40.38
C LYS A 66 1.74 9.85 -39.12
N LEU A 67 2.68 10.79 -39.17
CA LEU A 67 3.50 11.16 -38.02
C LEU A 67 2.66 11.75 -36.89
N GLN A 68 1.69 12.62 -37.22
CA GLN A 68 0.78 13.19 -36.23
C GLN A 68 -0.04 12.11 -35.50
N THR A 69 -0.63 11.16 -36.24
CA THR A 69 -1.36 10.04 -35.62
C THR A 69 -0.44 9.17 -34.74
N ALA A 70 0.82 9.00 -35.13
CA ALA A 70 1.79 8.26 -34.31
C ALA A 70 2.14 9.03 -33.02
N HIS A 71 2.26 10.36 -33.06
CA HIS A 71 2.49 11.21 -31.89
C HIS A 71 1.32 11.16 -30.91
N GLU A 72 0.08 11.26 -31.41
CA GLU A 72 -1.14 11.15 -30.59
C GLU A 72 -1.17 9.80 -29.84
N LYS A 73 -0.94 8.70 -30.56
CA LYS A 73 -0.87 7.36 -29.96
C LYS A 73 0.27 7.22 -28.94
N ALA A 74 1.43 7.81 -29.20
CA ALA A 74 2.55 7.79 -28.26
C ALA A 74 2.21 8.56 -26.98
N HIS A 75 1.51 9.69 -27.09
CA HIS A 75 1.05 10.48 -25.94
C HIS A 75 0.03 9.70 -25.09
N GLU A 76 -0.94 9.03 -25.72
CA GLU A 76 -1.91 8.17 -25.02
C GLU A 76 -1.22 7.02 -24.27
N LEU A 77 -0.27 6.34 -24.91
CA LEU A 77 0.48 5.24 -24.29
C LEU A 77 1.33 5.72 -23.11
N LEU A 78 1.97 6.89 -23.23
CA LEU A 78 2.74 7.49 -22.14
C LEU A 78 1.83 7.83 -20.96
N ALA A 79 0.67 8.46 -21.21
CA ALA A 79 -0.31 8.76 -20.16
C ALA A 79 -0.83 7.48 -19.46
N ALA A 80 -1.03 6.40 -20.22
CA ALA A 80 -1.43 5.11 -19.66
C ALA A 80 -0.34 4.50 -18.73
N VAL A 81 0.94 4.62 -19.11
CA VAL A 81 2.07 4.17 -18.28
C VAL A 81 2.16 5.01 -16.99
N GLU A 82 2.01 6.33 -17.11
CA GLU A 82 2.06 7.25 -15.96
C GLU A 82 0.87 7.08 -15.00
N GLY A 83 -0.32 6.78 -15.53
CA GLY A 83 -1.54 6.64 -14.73
C GLY A 83 -1.80 5.23 -14.18
N GLY A 84 -1.28 4.18 -14.84
CA GLY A 84 -1.79 2.82 -14.68
C GLY A 84 -0.84 1.80 -14.07
N THR A 85 0.46 2.08 -13.97
CA THR A 85 1.41 1.03 -13.57
C THR A 85 1.50 0.92 -12.04
N LYS A 86 0.50 0.27 -11.42
CA LYS A 86 0.73 -0.41 -10.14
C LYS A 86 1.66 -1.58 -10.43
N TRP A 87 2.96 -1.31 -10.46
CA TRP A 87 3.97 -2.35 -10.39
C TRP A 87 3.58 -3.22 -9.20
N SER A 88 3.42 -4.52 -9.40
CA SER A 88 3.24 -5.49 -8.32
C SER A 88 4.54 -5.57 -7.53
N LEU A 89 4.85 -4.49 -6.82
CA LEU A 89 5.95 -4.36 -5.91
C LEU A 89 5.59 -5.28 -4.75
N THR A 90 6.31 -6.38 -4.68
CA THR A 90 6.32 -7.31 -3.56
C THR A 90 6.42 -6.50 -2.27
N GLU A 91 5.72 -6.92 -1.22
CA GLU A 91 5.75 -6.26 0.09
C GLU A 91 7.20 -6.07 0.55
N ALA A 92 7.74 -4.87 0.32
CA ALA A 92 9.17 -4.61 0.50
C ALA A 92 9.58 -4.58 1.97
N TYR A 93 8.60 -4.62 2.87
CA TYR A 93 8.76 -4.52 4.32
C TYR A 93 7.95 -5.61 5.00
N ASP A 94 8.65 -6.51 5.69
CA ASP A 94 8.08 -7.31 6.75
C ASP A 94 8.36 -6.66 8.11
N ILE A 95 7.68 -7.12 9.16
CA ILE A 95 7.84 -6.62 10.53
C ILE A 95 9.31 -6.69 10.98
N ARG A 96 10.06 -7.73 10.56
CA ARG A 96 11.47 -7.89 10.96
C ARG A 96 12.36 -6.80 10.36
N LYS A 97 12.11 -6.45 9.10
CA LYS A 97 12.82 -5.37 8.43
C LYS A 97 12.42 -4.02 9.02
N LEU A 98 11.14 -3.81 9.33
CA LEU A 98 10.68 -2.60 10.03
C LEU A 98 11.39 -2.44 11.37
N MET A 99 11.42 -3.48 12.21
CA MET A 99 12.12 -3.44 13.51
C MET A 99 13.59 -3.06 13.34
N ARG A 100 14.27 -3.59 12.31
CA ARG A 100 15.68 -3.25 12.04
C ARG A 100 15.86 -1.81 11.58
N VAL A 101 15.01 -1.34 10.66
CA VAL A 101 15.12 0.00 10.07
C VAL A 101 14.77 1.07 11.10
N CYS A 102 13.73 0.85 11.90
CA CYS A 102 13.29 1.75 12.95
C CYS A 102 14.04 1.53 14.28
N GLY A 103 14.97 0.57 14.37
CA GLY A 103 15.71 0.28 15.60
C GLY A 103 14.84 -0.11 16.80
N LEU A 104 13.72 -0.80 16.56
CA LEU A 104 12.76 -1.17 17.60
C LEU A 104 13.35 -2.26 18.52
N GLU A 105 13.29 -2.02 19.83
CA GLU A 105 13.77 -2.97 20.84
C GLU A 105 12.75 -4.05 21.18
N LEU A 106 11.45 -3.70 21.19
CA LEU A 106 10.38 -4.63 21.57
C LEU A 106 10.01 -5.56 20.43
N SER A 107 9.99 -6.85 20.73
CA SER A 107 9.42 -7.83 19.81
C SER A 107 7.90 -7.72 19.77
N VAL A 108 7.30 -8.03 18.62
CA VAL A 108 5.84 -8.05 18.46
C VAL A 108 5.14 -9.00 19.44
N ARG A 109 5.86 -9.99 19.98
CA ARG A 109 5.33 -10.91 21.00
C ARG A 109 5.21 -10.26 22.39
N GLU A 110 5.98 -9.22 22.66
CA GLU A 110 5.93 -8.47 23.93
C GLU A 110 4.83 -7.38 23.92
N LEU A 111 4.23 -7.10 22.77
CA LEU A 111 3.21 -6.08 22.61
C LEU A 111 1.81 -6.67 22.79
N TYR A 112 0.93 -5.88 23.40
CA TYR A 112 -0.49 -6.20 23.49
C TYR A 112 -1.12 -6.21 22.10
N LYS A 113 -1.94 -7.22 21.85
CA LYS A 113 -2.72 -7.31 20.64
C LYS A 113 -4.15 -6.83 20.89
N PRO A 114 -4.80 -6.20 19.90
CA PRO A 114 -6.19 -5.77 20.03
C PRO A 114 -7.15 -6.91 20.39
N GLU A 115 -6.81 -8.15 20.04
CA GLU A 115 -7.63 -9.33 20.31
C GLU A 115 -7.38 -9.94 21.69
N ASP A 116 -6.37 -9.47 22.43
CA ASP A 116 -6.05 -9.99 23.75
C ASP A 116 -7.20 -9.69 24.73
N LYS A 117 -7.63 -10.74 25.43
CA LYS A 117 -8.69 -10.65 26.45
C LYS A 117 -8.09 -10.33 27.81
N PRO A 118 -8.76 -9.51 28.63
CA PRO A 118 -8.28 -9.24 29.97
C PRO A 118 -8.26 -10.52 30.82
N GLN A 119 -7.16 -10.73 31.53
CA GLN A 119 -7.01 -11.86 32.46
C GLN A 119 -7.12 -11.35 33.88
N PHE A 120 -8.29 -11.56 34.49
CA PHE A 120 -8.60 -11.05 35.83
C PHE A 120 -9.33 -12.07 36.72
N MET A 121 -9.51 -13.30 36.24
CA MET A 121 -10.23 -14.34 36.98
C MET A 121 -9.56 -14.66 38.34
N GLU A 122 -8.24 -14.53 38.42
CA GLU A 122 -7.49 -14.72 39.67
C GLU A 122 -7.82 -13.62 40.70
N ILE A 123 -8.05 -12.37 40.26
CA ILE A 123 -8.52 -11.27 41.12
C ILE A 123 -9.94 -11.57 41.66
N VAL A 124 -10.82 -12.10 40.81
CA VAL A 124 -12.17 -12.54 41.21
C VAL A 124 -12.09 -13.66 42.25
N ALA A 125 -11.17 -14.61 42.06
CA ALA A 125 -10.95 -15.71 43.00
C ALA A 125 -10.47 -15.19 44.37
N LEU A 126 -9.49 -14.27 44.41
CA LEU A 126 -9.03 -13.63 45.66
C LEU A 126 -10.17 -12.93 46.40
N LYS A 127 -11.02 -12.20 45.66
CA LYS A 127 -12.18 -11.52 46.24
C LYS A 127 -13.18 -12.52 46.82
N LYS A 128 -13.40 -13.65 46.14
CA LYS A 128 -14.28 -14.72 46.63
C LYS A 128 -13.76 -15.29 47.95
N THR A 129 -12.48 -15.62 48.02
CA THR A 129 -11.82 -16.13 49.23
C THR A 129 -11.92 -15.15 50.41
N LEU A 130 -11.72 -13.85 50.18
CA LEU A 130 -11.92 -12.83 51.22
C LEU A 130 -13.36 -12.74 51.72
N ASN A 131 -14.35 -12.92 50.84
CA ASN A 131 -15.76 -12.99 51.23
C ASN A 131 -16.07 -14.25 52.05
N GLU A 132 -15.46 -15.38 51.73
CA GLU A 132 -15.56 -16.62 52.52
C GLU A 132 -14.96 -16.42 53.93
N LEU A 133 -13.81 -15.76 54.03
CA LEU A 133 -13.20 -15.40 55.32
C LEU A 133 -14.07 -14.45 56.15
N LYS A 134 -14.76 -13.50 55.51
CA LYS A 134 -15.72 -12.62 56.19
C LYS A 134 -16.87 -13.40 56.84
N GLN A 135 -17.26 -14.53 56.25
CA GLN A 135 -18.34 -15.38 56.76
C GLN A 135 -17.86 -16.51 57.68
N HIS A 136 -16.56 -16.56 57.99
CA HIS A 136 -15.93 -17.63 58.75
C HIS A 136 -16.62 -17.93 60.09
N HIS A 137 -16.51 -19.18 60.54
CA HIS A 137 -17.17 -19.67 61.76
C HIS A 137 -16.56 -19.07 63.04
N ASN A 138 -15.27 -18.77 63.03
CA ASN A 138 -14.55 -18.13 64.14
C ASN A 138 -14.83 -16.62 64.24
N LYS A 139 -16.00 -16.25 64.81
CA LYS A 139 -16.49 -14.86 64.87
C LYS A 139 -15.56 -13.90 65.61
N THR A 140 -14.88 -14.35 66.67
CA THR A 140 -13.93 -13.54 67.44
C THR A 140 -12.77 -13.07 66.55
N ARG A 141 -12.18 -13.97 65.76
CA ARG A 141 -11.12 -13.63 64.81
C ARG A 141 -11.63 -12.84 63.61
N THR A 142 -12.83 -13.16 63.11
CA THR A 142 -13.46 -12.39 62.03
C THR A 142 -13.54 -10.91 62.39
N VAL A 143 -14.02 -10.57 63.60
CA VAL A 143 -14.12 -9.17 64.06
C VAL A 143 -12.75 -8.47 64.06
N SER A 144 -11.68 -9.17 64.44
CA SER A 144 -10.32 -8.62 64.44
C SER A 144 -9.80 -8.27 63.05
N PHE A 145 -10.27 -8.96 62.00
CA PHE A 145 -9.81 -8.77 60.62
C PHE A 145 -10.81 -8.07 59.71
N THR A 146 -12.04 -7.80 60.16
CA THR A 146 -13.12 -7.20 59.34
C THR A 146 -12.65 -5.97 58.57
N GLY A 147 -11.99 -5.01 59.22
CA GLY A 147 -11.53 -3.79 58.54
C GLY A 147 -10.49 -4.05 57.45
N THR A 148 -9.59 -5.02 57.66
CA THR A 148 -8.58 -5.41 56.66
C THR A 148 -9.22 -6.14 55.49
N ILE A 149 -10.14 -7.07 55.77
CA ILE A 149 -10.87 -7.85 54.75
C ILE A 149 -11.74 -6.93 53.91
N ASP A 150 -12.53 -6.06 54.53
CA ASP A 150 -13.43 -5.14 53.82
C ASP A 150 -12.64 -4.15 52.93
N ASN A 151 -11.52 -3.62 53.42
CA ASN A 151 -10.66 -2.74 52.64
C ASN A 151 -10.01 -3.50 51.45
N ALA A 152 -9.59 -4.74 51.66
CA ALA A 152 -9.03 -5.56 50.59
C ALA A 152 -10.08 -5.87 49.51
N ILE A 153 -11.30 -6.23 49.91
CA ILE A 153 -12.43 -6.45 48.98
C ILE A 153 -12.71 -5.19 48.17
N ALA A 154 -12.86 -4.03 48.83
CA ALA A 154 -13.15 -2.77 48.16
C ALA A 154 -12.06 -2.37 47.15
N LYS A 155 -10.79 -2.69 47.43
CA LYS A 155 -9.68 -2.47 46.48
C LYS A 155 -9.74 -3.45 45.31
N LEU A 156 -9.97 -4.73 45.56
CA LEU A 156 -10.08 -5.75 44.51
C LEU A 156 -11.28 -5.51 43.59
N GLU A 157 -12.40 -4.99 44.11
CA GLU A 157 -13.56 -4.59 43.29
C GLU A 157 -13.21 -3.47 42.32
N LYS A 158 -12.52 -2.43 42.78
CA LYS A 158 -12.05 -1.35 41.90
C LYS A 158 -11.10 -1.86 40.82
N ILE A 159 -10.15 -2.72 41.21
CA ILE A 159 -9.20 -3.35 40.29
C ILE A 159 -9.94 -4.22 39.26
N GLU A 160 -10.93 -5.01 39.68
CA GLU A 160 -11.73 -5.85 38.79
C GLU A 160 -12.50 -5.01 37.76
N ASP A 161 -13.13 -3.91 38.19
CA ASP A 161 -13.88 -3.01 37.31
C ASP A 161 -12.97 -2.33 36.27
N GLU A 162 -11.77 -1.92 36.68
CA GLU A 162 -10.76 -1.38 35.77
C GLU A 162 -10.27 -2.46 34.78
N LEU A 163 -9.97 -3.66 35.26
CA LEU A 163 -9.48 -4.76 34.44
C LEU A 163 -10.51 -5.21 33.40
N ARG A 164 -11.80 -5.26 33.77
CA ARG A 164 -12.91 -5.59 32.86
C ARG A 164 -13.03 -4.63 31.68
N ARG A 165 -12.62 -3.38 31.84
CA ARG A 165 -12.64 -2.35 30.80
C ARG A 165 -11.30 -2.24 30.05
N SER A 166 -10.34 -3.10 30.38
CA SER A 166 -8.98 -3.07 29.84
C SER A 166 -8.67 -4.34 29.03
N GLN A 167 -7.46 -4.39 28.45
CA GLN A 167 -6.86 -5.60 27.86
C GLN A 167 -5.72 -6.14 28.73
N LEU A 168 -5.66 -5.73 30.00
CA LEU A 168 -4.54 -6.04 30.87
C LEU A 168 -4.62 -7.47 31.40
N ASP A 169 -3.44 -8.08 31.51
CA ASP A 169 -3.22 -9.34 32.21
C ASP A 169 -2.79 -9.04 33.65
N ALA A 170 -3.62 -9.44 34.61
CA ALA A 170 -3.38 -9.27 36.03
C ALA A 170 -2.91 -10.54 36.74
N SER A 171 -2.68 -11.65 36.03
CA SER A 171 -2.31 -12.94 36.65
C SER A 171 -1.06 -12.82 37.53
N GLU A 172 0.01 -12.20 37.04
CA GLU A 172 1.24 -12.01 37.83
C GLU A 172 1.00 -11.17 39.10
N MET A 173 0.19 -10.11 38.99
CA MET A 173 -0.18 -9.28 40.15
C MET A 173 -1.08 -10.00 41.15
N ALA A 174 -1.96 -10.89 40.67
CA ALA A 174 -2.87 -11.66 41.51
C ALA A 174 -2.12 -12.66 42.40
N GLN A 175 -0.92 -13.10 42.01
CA GLN A 175 -0.11 -14.02 42.82
C GLN A 175 0.47 -13.36 44.09
N VAL A 176 0.78 -12.06 44.04
CA VAL A 176 1.41 -11.32 45.15
C VAL A 176 0.64 -11.44 46.48
N PRO A 177 -0.69 -11.24 46.54
CA PRO A 177 -1.45 -11.35 47.79
C PRO A 177 -1.74 -12.80 48.23
N VAL A 178 -1.54 -13.83 47.40
CA VAL A 178 -1.94 -15.21 47.71
C VAL A 178 -1.31 -15.72 49.01
N ALA A 179 -0.01 -15.51 49.20
CA ALA A 179 0.68 -15.96 50.40
C ALA A 179 0.20 -15.24 51.67
N MET A 180 -0.18 -13.95 51.54
CA MET A 180 -0.75 -13.18 52.64
C MET A 180 -2.15 -13.66 52.99
N LEU A 181 -2.96 -13.93 51.97
CA LEU A 181 -4.32 -14.42 52.13
C LEU A 181 -4.31 -15.77 52.84
N LYS A 182 -3.44 -16.70 52.41
CA LYS A 182 -3.25 -17.99 53.07
C LYS A 182 -2.87 -17.85 54.55
N ASN A 183 -1.96 -16.93 54.89
CA ASN A 183 -1.62 -16.68 56.30
C ASN A 183 -2.83 -16.16 57.11
N VAL A 184 -3.68 -15.32 56.51
CA VAL A 184 -4.92 -14.86 57.16
C VAL A 184 -5.89 -16.03 57.35
N GLU A 185 -6.06 -16.89 56.36
CA GLU A 185 -6.85 -18.13 56.48
C GLU A 185 -6.34 -19.00 57.63
N ASP A 186 -5.03 -19.27 57.66
CA ASP A 186 -4.39 -20.07 58.71
C ASP A 186 -4.63 -19.45 60.10
N CYS A 187 -4.52 -18.13 60.24
CA CYS A 187 -4.81 -17.40 61.49
C CYS A 187 -6.29 -17.49 61.92
N MET A 188 -7.22 -17.59 60.96
CA MET A 188 -8.66 -17.71 61.23
C MET A 188 -9.07 -19.14 61.60
N ASN A 189 -8.34 -20.14 61.06
CA ASN A 189 -8.53 -21.56 61.32
C ASN A 189 -7.98 -22.02 62.67
N VAL A 190 -7.21 -21.18 63.38
CA VAL A 190 -6.76 -21.46 64.75
C VAL A 190 -7.98 -21.70 65.65
N THR A 191 -7.97 -22.84 66.34
CA THR A 191 -9.04 -23.27 67.24
C THR A 191 -9.27 -22.22 68.32
N VAL A 192 -10.52 -21.97 68.68
CA VAL A 192 -10.84 -21.05 69.78
C VAL A 192 -10.57 -21.77 71.09
N VAL A 193 -9.33 -21.73 71.57
CA VAL A 193 -8.92 -22.21 72.91
C VAL A 193 -9.80 -21.61 74.00
N GLN A 194 -10.35 -20.42 73.75
CA GLN A 194 -11.26 -19.73 74.66
C GLN A 194 -12.50 -20.55 75.03
N THR A 195 -13.06 -21.37 74.13
CA THR A 195 -14.22 -22.22 74.46
C THR A 195 -13.82 -23.36 75.40
N ALA A 196 -12.66 -23.99 75.15
CA ALA A 196 -12.12 -25.04 76.01
C ALA A 196 -11.73 -24.47 77.39
N LEU A 197 -11.17 -23.26 77.42
CA LEU A 197 -10.79 -22.56 78.64
C LEU A 197 -12.02 -22.18 79.47
N LEU A 198 -13.07 -21.62 78.85
CA LEU A 198 -14.33 -21.28 79.52
C LEU A 198 -15.00 -22.52 80.13
N GLY A 199 -15.06 -23.63 79.38
CA GLY A 199 -15.61 -24.89 79.88
C GLY A 199 -14.82 -25.43 81.08
N ASN A 200 -13.49 -25.35 81.04
CA ASN A 200 -12.64 -25.75 82.16
C ASN A 200 -12.81 -24.81 83.38
N GLU A 201 -12.93 -23.50 83.17
CA GLU A 201 -13.19 -22.53 84.24
C GLU A 201 -14.55 -22.76 84.93
N GLU A 202 -15.57 -23.13 84.17
CA GLU A 202 -16.88 -23.49 84.72
C GLU A 202 -16.81 -24.78 85.56
N GLN A 203 -16.08 -25.80 85.10
CA GLN A 203 -15.84 -27.02 85.88
C GLN A 203 -15.09 -26.73 87.19
N ILE A 204 -14.04 -25.90 87.15
CA ILE A 204 -13.31 -25.46 88.34
C ILE A 204 -14.24 -24.75 89.33
N LYS A 205 -15.13 -23.88 88.83
CA LYS A 205 -16.08 -23.15 89.67
C LYS A 205 -17.06 -24.10 90.38
N LEU A 206 -17.63 -25.05 89.66
CA LEU A 206 -18.51 -26.08 90.24
C LEU A 206 -17.77 -26.93 91.29
N GLN A 207 -16.51 -27.27 91.00
CA GLN A 207 -15.67 -28.05 91.92
C GLN A 207 -15.37 -27.29 93.22
N LEU A 208 -15.05 -26.00 93.14
CA LEU A 208 -14.84 -25.14 94.30
C LEU A 208 -16.11 -25.02 95.17
N GLU A 209 -17.29 -24.95 94.55
CA GLU A 209 -18.57 -24.90 95.25
C GLU A 209 -18.86 -26.23 95.98
N ALA A 210 -18.56 -27.37 95.35
CA ALA A 210 -18.66 -28.68 95.99
C ALA A 210 -17.70 -28.82 97.19
N ILE A 211 -16.46 -28.34 97.07
CA ILE A 211 -15.48 -28.33 98.17
C ILE A 211 -15.98 -27.49 99.33
N LYS A 212 -16.56 -26.31 99.05
CA LYS A 212 -17.12 -25.42 100.06
C LYS A 212 -18.27 -26.12 100.80
N LYS A 213 -19.21 -26.73 100.07
CA LYS A 213 -20.33 -27.46 100.65
C LYS A 213 -19.86 -28.62 101.55
N ALA A 214 -18.88 -29.41 101.11
CA ALA A 214 -18.29 -30.46 101.93
C ALA A 214 -17.63 -29.89 103.20
N SER A 215 -16.98 -28.72 103.09
CA SER A 215 -16.39 -28.03 104.24
C SER A 215 -17.42 -27.52 105.23
N ASP A 216 -18.55 -26.99 104.75
CA ASP A 216 -19.63 -26.47 105.58
C ASP A 216 -20.33 -27.60 106.33
N ILE A 217 -20.68 -28.71 105.64
CA ILE A 217 -21.27 -29.92 106.26
C ILE A 217 -20.33 -30.47 107.34
N ARG A 218 -19.04 -30.59 107.02
CA ARG A 218 -18.02 -31.05 107.97
C ARG A 218 -17.95 -30.17 109.22
N ASN A 219 -17.96 -28.84 109.05
CA ASN A 219 -17.85 -27.91 110.18
C ASN A 219 -19.05 -28.02 111.12
N VAL A 220 -20.26 -28.22 110.58
CA VAL A 220 -21.48 -28.49 111.36
C VAL A 220 -21.37 -29.83 112.08
N ALA A 221 -20.98 -30.91 111.39
CA ALA A 221 -20.82 -32.23 111.99
C ALA A 221 -19.79 -32.25 113.14
N ILE A 222 -18.69 -31.49 113.02
CA ILE A 222 -17.71 -31.32 114.10
C ILE A 222 -18.32 -30.58 115.30
N ALA A 223 -19.10 -29.52 115.05
CA ALA A 223 -19.75 -28.75 116.11
C ALA A 223 -20.80 -29.57 116.87
N ASP A 224 -21.51 -30.46 116.17
CA ASP A 224 -22.55 -31.32 116.73
C ASP A 224 -22.01 -32.63 117.34
N GLY A 225 -20.70 -32.91 117.18
CA GLY A 225 -20.04 -34.11 117.70
C GLY A 225 -20.22 -35.38 116.85
N GLU A 226 -20.77 -35.24 115.64
CA GLU A 226 -21.01 -36.34 114.69
C GLU A 226 -19.73 -36.70 113.91
N MET A 227 -18.78 -37.31 114.63
CA MET A 227 -17.42 -37.57 114.10
C MET A 227 -17.37 -38.49 112.87
N ALA A 228 -18.32 -39.42 112.72
CA ALA A 228 -18.40 -40.30 111.55
C ALA A 228 -18.69 -39.51 110.26
N ILE A 229 -19.61 -38.53 110.32
CA ILE A 229 -19.94 -37.67 109.19
C ILE A 229 -18.78 -36.70 108.90
N ALA A 230 -18.14 -36.17 109.94
CA ALA A 230 -16.98 -35.32 109.78
C ALA A 230 -15.84 -36.05 109.02
N GLU A 231 -15.55 -37.30 109.40
CA GLU A 231 -14.53 -38.13 108.74
C GLU A 231 -14.87 -38.43 107.27
N GLU A 232 -16.11 -38.82 106.98
CA GLU A 232 -16.57 -39.01 105.60
C GLU A 232 -16.39 -37.74 104.76
N GLN A 233 -16.76 -36.57 105.31
CA GLN A 233 -16.56 -35.30 104.61
C GLN A 233 -15.08 -34.91 104.45
N TYR A 234 -14.18 -35.36 105.32
CA TYR A 234 -12.73 -35.20 105.09
C TYR A 234 -12.26 -35.99 103.86
N TYR A 235 -12.70 -37.24 103.70
CA TYR A 235 -12.38 -38.07 102.53
C TYR A 235 -12.98 -37.49 101.24
N ILE A 236 -14.25 -37.10 101.27
CA ILE A 236 -14.91 -36.46 100.12
C ILE A 236 -14.18 -35.18 99.74
N LYS A 237 -13.81 -34.34 100.72
CA LYS A 237 -13.07 -33.10 100.46
C LYS A 237 -11.68 -33.37 99.86
N ALA A 238 -10.98 -34.41 100.30
CA ALA A 238 -9.69 -34.80 99.73
C ALA A 238 -9.81 -35.18 98.24
N GLN A 239 -10.79 -36.03 97.89
CA GLN A 239 -11.06 -36.40 96.50
C GLN A 239 -11.45 -35.20 95.64
N LEU A 240 -12.26 -34.29 96.19
CA LEU A 240 -12.64 -33.07 95.47
C LEU A 240 -11.43 -32.14 95.24
N LEU A 241 -10.49 -32.05 96.18
CA LEU A 241 -9.26 -31.28 96.03
C LEU A 241 -8.29 -31.92 95.02
N GLU A 242 -8.17 -33.25 94.99
CA GLU A 242 -7.39 -33.96 93.97
C GLU A 242 -7.91 -33.67 92.56
N HIS A 243 -9.23 -33.79 92.36
CA HIS A 243 -9.84 -33.47 91.06
C HIS A 243 -9.69 -31.98 90.68
N LEU A 244 -9.69 -31.06 91.66
CA LEU A 244 -9.40 -29.65 91.40
C LEU A 244 -7.97 -29.44 90.85
N VAL A 245 -6.98 -30.19 91.37
CA VAL A 245 -5.60 -30.12 90.87
C VAL A 245 -5.52 -30.59 89.41
N GLU A 246 -6.25 -31.65 89.05
CA GLU A 246 -6.34 -32.12 87.66
C GLU A 246 -6.93 -31.05 86.73
N LEU A 247 -8.06 -30.43 87.12
CA LEU A 247 -8.70 -29.37 86.35
C LEU A 247 -7.77 -28.15 86.16
N VAL A 248 -6.99 -27.79 87.19
CA VAL A 248 -5.99 -26.72 87.11
C VAL A 248 -4.83 -27.10 86.19
N ALA A 249 -4.35 -28.35 86.24
CA ALA A 249 -3.31 -28.82 85.33
C ALA A 249 -3.79 -28.80 83.87
N ASP A 250 -5.03 -29.22 83.62
CA ASP A 250 -5.65 -29.13 82.30
C ASP A 250 -5.79 -27.68 81.83
N LYS A 251 -6.11 -26.73 82.72
CA LYS A 251 -6.12 -25.30 82.41
C LYS A 251 -4.77 -24.83 81.86
N PHE A 252 -3.67 -25.19 82.52
CA PHE A 252 -2.32 -24.83 82.07
C PHE A 252 -1.96 -25.50 80.73
N ARG A 253 -2.40 -26.74 80.51
CA ARG A 253 -2.21 -27.43 79.22
C ARG A 253 -2.96 -26.72 78.09
N ILE A 254 -4.22 -26.33 78.31
CA ILE A 254 -5.05 -25.57 77.37
C ILE A 254 -4.39 -24.22 77.06
N ILE A 255 -3.86 -23.51 78.06
CA ILE A 255 -3.13 -22.25 77.86
C ILE A 255 -1.85 -22.46 77.04
N GLY A 256 -1.06 -23.52 77.31
CA GLY A 256 0.15 -23.83 76.55
C GLY A 256 -0.11 -24.10 75.06
N GLN A 257 -1.24 -24.73 74.72
CA GLN A 257 -1.66 -24.91 73.32
C GLN A 257 -1.88 -23.58 72.59
N THR A 258 -2.29 -22.53 73.30
CA THR A 258 -2.48 -21.18 72.73
C THR A 258 -1.17 -20.57 72.27
N GLU A 259 -0.07 -20.85 72.98
CA GLU A 259 1.26 -20.33 72.62
C GLU A 259 1.77 -20.97 71.33
N ASP A 260 1.58 -22.28 71.17
CA ASP A 260 1.95 -23.02 69.96
C ASP A 260 1.11 -22.59 68.74
N GLU A 261 -0.20 -22.39 68.92
CA GLU A 261 -1.08 -21.86 67.88
C GLU A 261 -0.68 -20.44 67.43
N ASN A 262 -0.23 -19.60 68.37
CA ASN A 262 0.19 -18.23 68.06
C ASN A 262 1.58 -18.14 67.41
N LYS A 263 2.39 -19.21 67.36
CA LYS A 263 3.69 -19.19 66.66
C LYS A 263 3.55 -18.87 65.17
N GLN A 264 2.41 -19.17 64.55
CA GLN A 264 2.18 -18.86 63.14
C GLN A 264 2.21 -17.35 62.84
N PHE A 265 1.87 -16.50 63.81
CA PHE A 265 1.92 -15.04 63.65
C PHE A 265 3.35 -14.50 63.48
N SER A 266 4.37 -15.26 63.90
CA SER A 266 5.79 -14.83 63.77
C SER A 266 6.23 -14.67 62.30
N LYS A 267 5.60 -15.39 61.36
CA LYS A 267 5.96 -15.37 59.94
C LYS A 267 5.23 -14.30 59.12
N ILE A 268 4.20 -13.66 59.69
CA ILE A 268 3.36 -12.69 58.96
C ILE A 268 4.20 -11.52 58.42
N HIS A 269 5.10 -11.00 59.24
CA HIS A 269 5.94 -9.87 58.84
C HIS A 269 6.89 -10.23 57.70
N GLU A 270 7.46 -11.44 57.70
CA GLU A 270 8.36 -11.91 56.63
C GLU A 270 7.60 -12.08 55.32
N VAL A 271 6.41 -12.68 55.36
CA VAL A 271 5.58 -12.89 54.17
C VAL A 271 5.16 -11.52 53.64
N GLN A 272 4.70 -10.60 54.50
CA GLN A 272 4.35 -9.23 54.10
C GLN A 272 5.51 -8.49 53.43
N LYS A 273 6.71 -8.57 53.99
CA LYS A 273 7.93 -7.99 53.41
C LYS A 273 8.21 -8.57 52.02
N LYS A 274 8.08 -9.88 51.84
CA LYS A 274 8.30 -10.55 50.55
C LYS A 274 7.29 -10.09 49.50
N SER A 275 6.01 -10.01 49.82
CA SER A 275 4.99 -9.52 48.87
C SER A 275 5.20 -8.05 48.48
N PHE A 276 5.70 -7.19 49.39
CA PHE A 276 6.06 -5.83 49.01
C PHE A 276 7.25 -5.78 48.05
N GLN A 277 8.24 -6.66 48.21
CA GLN A 277 9.37 -6.78 47.29
C GLN A 277 8.92 -7.28 45.90
N GLU A 278 8.06 -8.30 45.86
CA GLU A 278 7.47 -8.83 44.62
C GLU A 278 6.63 -7.76 43.90
N ALA A 279 5.78 -7.03 44.63
CA ALA A 279 4.99 -5.93 44.07
C ALA A 279 5.89 -4.80 43.50
N ALA A 280 6.96 -4.45 44.20
CA ALA A 280 7.91 -3.44 43.74
C ALA A 280 8.64 -3.88 42.47
N ALA A 281 9.07 -5.15 42.39
CA ALA A 281 9.73 -5.70 41.22
C ALA A 281 8.83 -5.70 39.99
N ILE A 282 7.55 -6.11 40.13
CA ILE A 282 6.56 -6.07 39.04
C ILE A 282 6.34 -4.63 38.57
N LYS A 283 6.19 -3.69 39.52
CA LYS A 283 6.01 -2.26 39.20
C LYS A 283 7.19 -1.69 38.41
N ASP A 284 8.42 -2.00 38.82
CA ASP A 284 9.62 -1.54 38.13
C ASP A 284 9.77 -2.17 36.75
N ALA A 285 9.44 -3.46 36.61
CA ALA A 285 9.43 -4.14 35.31
C ALA A 285 8.43 -3.49 34.35
N LYS A 286 7.20 -3.21 34.80
CA LYS A 286 6.19 -2.52 33.99
C LYS A 286 6.59 -1.09 33.63
N ARG A 287 7.26 -0.36 34.54
CA ARG A 287 7.81 0.97 34.26
C ARG A 287 8.87 0.92 33.15
N ARG A 288 9.79 -0.06 33.21
CA ARG A 288 10.81 -0.25 32.16
C ARG A 288 10.20 -0.64 30.82
N LEU A 289 9.20 -1.53 30.82
CA LEU A 289 8.47 -1.89 29.61
C LEU A 289 7.81 -0.66 28.98
N LYS A 290 7.11 0.16 29.78
CA LYS A 290 6.50 1.40 29.31
C LYS A 290 7.53 2.35 28.68
N GLN A 291 8.68 2.54 29.32
CA GLN A 291 9.74 3.39 28.77
C GLN A 291 10.22 2.88 27.40
N ARG A 292 10.47 1.57 27.26
CA ARG A 292 10.84 0.97 25.97
C ARG A 292 9.77 1.17 24.91
N CYS A 293 8.48 1.03 25.27
CA CYS A 293 7.38 1.32 24.33
C CYS A 293 7.38 2.79 23.87
N GLU A 294 7.62 3.74 24.79
CA GLU A 294 7.68 5.16 24.47
C GLU A 294 8.88 5.48 23.55
N ASP A 295 10.03 4.86 23.81
CA ASP A 295 11.25 5.03 23.00
C ASP A 295 11.07 4.42 21.58
N ASP A 296 10.52 3.21 21.48
CA ASP A 296 10.18 2.56 20.20
C ASP A 296 9.15 3.36 19.40
N LEU A 297 8.11 3.87 20.06
CA LEU A 297 7.12 4.74 19.43
C LEU A 297 7.78 5.99 18.88
N LYS A 298 8.65 6.64 19.66
CA LYS A 298 9.37 7.84 19.19
C LYS A 298 10.23 7.53 17.96
N SER A 299 11.01 6.45 17.99
CA SER A 299 11.84 6.05 16.86
C SER A 299 11.03 5.75 15.59
N LEU A 300 9.87 5.12 15.75
CA LEU A 300 8.94 4.84 14.66
C LEU A 300 8.36 6.14 14.07
N HIS A 301 7.93 7.09 14.91
CA HIS A 301 7.46 8.40 14.45
C HIS A 301 8.55 9.18 13.71
N ASP A 302 9.78 9.21 14.25
CA ASP A 302 10.91 9.90 13.62
C ASP A 302 11.24 9.28 12.25
N THR A 303 11.17 7.95 12.14
CA THR A 303 11.41 7.22 10.88
C THR A 303 10.30 7.49 9.85
N ILE A 304 9.03 7.49 10.27
CA ILE A 304 7.89 7.82 9.40
C ILE A 304 8.03 9.25 8.88
N GLN A 305 8.28 10.20 9.77
CA GLN A 305 8.43 11.61 9.38
C GLN A 305 9.56 11.80 8.37
N LYS A 306 10.69 11.10 8.57
CA LYS A 306 11.80 11.12 7.61
C LYS A 306 11.39 10.51 6.27
N ALA A 307 10.70 9.37 6.27
CA ALA A 307 10.23 8.74 5.05
C ALA A 307 9.23 9.63 4.27
N ASP A 308 8.32 10.30 4.98
CA ASP A 308 7.37 11.26 4.39
C ASP A 308 8.09 12.45 3.74
N LEU A 309 9.14 12.96 4.37
CA LEU A 309 9.96 14.04 3.80
C LEU A 309 10.72 13.58 2.56
N GLU A 310 11.32 12.38 2.59
CA GLU A 310 12.02 11.79 1.46
C GLU A 310 11.08 11.53 0.27
N ASP A 311 9.87 11.04 0.54
CA ASP A 311 8.83 10.82 -0.48
C ASP A 311 8.35 12.16 -1.07
N ALA A 312 8.09 13.17 -0.25
CA ALA A 312 7.72 14.51 -0.71
C ALA A 312 8.82 15.13 -1.59
N GLU A 313 10.09 14.98 -1.23
CA GLU A 313 11.22 15.41 -2.06
C GLU A 313 11.29 14.63 -3.38
N ALA A 314 11.11 13.32 -3.34
CA ALA A 314 11.11 12.47 -4.53
C ALA A 314 9.97 12.86 -5.48
N MET A 315 8.77 13.08 -4.97
CA MET A 315 7.62 13.58 -5.73
C MET A 315 7.91 14.95 -6.36
N LYS A 316 8.51 15.87 -5.61
CA LYS A 316 8.89 17.19 -6.14
C LYS A 316 9.93 17.08 -7.26
N ARG A 317 10.95 16.22 -7.10
CA ARG A 317 11.97 15.97 -8.14
C ARG A 317 11.33 15.36 -9.38
N PHE A 318 10.46 14.36 -9.20
CA PHE A 318 9.72 13.73 -10.29
C PHE A 318 8.84 14.75 -11.04
N ALA A 319 8.06 15.56 -10.34
CA ALA A 319 7.23 16.59 -10.94
C ALA A 319 8.06 17.61 -11.77
N SER A 320 9.20 18.06 -11.24
CA SER A 320 10.09 18.96 -11.98
C SER A 320 10.72 18.31 -13.21
N GLN A 321 11.09 17.02 -13.14
CA GLN A 321 11.60 16.27 -14.28
C GLN A 321 10.51 16.05 -15.34
N LYS A 322 9.29 15.72 -14.90
CA LYS A 322 8.13 15.57 -15.77
C LYS A 322 7.85 16.85 -16.55
N GLU A 323 7.77 17.98 -15.85
CA GLU A 323 7.53 19.29 -16.48
C GLU A 323 8.63 19.66 -17.52
N LYS A 324 9.90 19.34 -17.22
CA LYS A 324 11.00 19.53 -18.18
C LYS A 324 10.86 18.62 -19.39
N SER A 325 10.48 17.35 -19.19
CA SER A 325 10.27 16.38 -20.27
C SER A 325 9.10 16.79 -21.16
N GLU A 326 7.98 17.22 -20.56
CA GLU A 326 6.80 17.72 -21.29
C GLU A 326 7.15 18.95 -22.14
N ARG A 327 7.87 19.92 -21.56
CA ARG A 327 8.37 21.08 -22.31
C ARG A 327 9.26 20.66 -23.48
N PHE A 328 10.19 19.74 -23.25
CA PHE A 328 11.07 19.25 -24.30
C PHE A 328 10.28 18.57 -25.44
N ILE A 329 9.29 17.73 -25.11
CA ILE A 329 8.44 17.07 -26.11
C ILE A 329 7.68 18.12 -26.95
N HIS A 330 7.10 19.14 -26.30
CA HIS A 330 6.37 20.19 -26.99
C HIS A 330 7.28 21.04 -27.90
N GLU A 331 8.41 21.53 -27.39
CA GLU A 331 9.39 22.28 -28.19
C GLU A 331 9.94 21.46 -29.37
N ASN A 332 10.10 20.15 -29.18
CA ASN A 332 10.54 19.25 -30.24
C ASN A 332 9.48 19.11 -31.34
N LEU A 333 8.20 18.97 -30.96
CA LEU A 333 7.08 18.94 -31.90
C LEU A 333 6.99 20.23 -32.72
N ASP A 334 7.13 21.40 -32.09
CA ASP A 334 7.11 22.68 -32.80
C ASP A 334 8.22 22.78 -33.86
N LYS A 335 9.43 22.32 -33.52
CA LYS A 335 10.58 22.27 -34.46
C LYS A 335 10.34 21.28 -35.60
N GLN A 336 9.74 20.12 -35.30
CA GLN A 336 9.35 19.16 -36.35
C GLN A 336 8.32 19.78 -37.29
N ASP A 337 7.32 20.48 -36.76
CA ASP A 337 6.30 21.16 -37.56
C ASP A 337 6.88 22.26 -38.45
N GLU A 338 7.84 23.03 -37.95
CA GLU A 338 8.55 24.03 -38.76
C GLU A 338 9.33 23.37 -39.91
N ALA A 339 10.05 22.28 -39.63
CA ALA A 339 10.77 21.53 -40.65
C ALA A 339 9.83 20.96 -41.72
N TRP A 340 8.67 20.43 -41.32
CA TRP A 340 7.65 19.95 -42.25
C TRP A 340 7.06 21.07 -43.11
N ARG A 341 6.80 22.26 -42.54
CA ARG A 341 6.37 23.42 -43.33
C ARG A 341 7.42 23.81 -44.37
N ARG A 342 8.70 23.77 -44.01
CA ARG A 342 9.81 24.04 -44.95
C ARG A 342 9.83 23.04 -46.11
N ILE A 343 9.65 21.74 -45.82
CA ILE A 343 9.56 20.69 -46.84
C ILE A 343 8.40 20.96 -47.80
N GLN A 344 7.21 21.24 -47.26
CA GLN A 344 6.03 21.54 -48.07
C GLN A 344 6.22 22.78 -48.94
N GLU A 345 6.90 23.82 -48.44
CA GLU A 345 7.21 25.00 -49.24
C GLU A 345 8.20 24.68 -50.37
N LEU A 346 9.23 23.88 -50.11
CA LEU A 346 10.15 23.42 -51.15
C LEU A 346 9.45 22.57 -52.22
N GLU A 347 8.50 21.71 -51.83
CA GLU A 347 7.68 20.96 -52.79
C GLU A 347 6.82 21.89 -53.67
N ARG A 348 6.21 22.94 -53.10
CA ARG A 348 5.48 23.95 -53.89
C ARG A 348 6.37 24.72 -54.84
N VAL A 349 7.60 25.06 -54.41
CA VAL A 349 8.59 25.70 -55.28
C VAL A 349 8.96 24.77 -56.44
N LEU A 350 9.19 23.49 -56.18
CA LEU A 350 9.47 22.50 -57.22
C LEU A 350 8.30 22.34 -58.21
N GLN A 351 7.05 22.33 -57.74
CA GLN A 351 5.86 22.31 -58.61
C GLN A 351 5.79 23.52 -59.53
N ARG A 352 6.08 24.72 -58.99
CA ARG A 352 6.12 25.96 -59.77
C ARG A 352 7.21 25.91 -60.83
N LEU A 353 8.44 25.56 -60.45
CA LEU A 353 9.57 25.44 -61.38
C LEU A 353 9.32 24.39 -62.46
N GLY A 354 8.69 23.26 -62.11
CA GLY A 354 8.28 22.24 -63.07
C GLY A 354 7.28 22.78 -64.10
N THR A 355 6.31 23.58 -63.64
CA THR A 355 5.32 24.24 -64.51
C THR A 355 5.96 25.29 -65.42
N GLU A 356 6.81 26.17 -64.86
CA GLU A 356 7.57 27.17 -65.64
C GLU A 356 8.43 26.50 -66.72
N ARG A 357 9.07 25.37 -66.39
CA ARG A 357 9.85 24.58 -67.35
C ARG A 357 8.97 24.01 -68.47
N PHE A 358 7.83 23.42 -68.13
CA PHE A 358 6.89 22.87 -69.12
C PHE A 358 6.40 23.96 -70.09
N GLU A 359 5.99 25.11 -69.55
CA GLU A 359 5.53 26.27 -70.34
C GLU A 359 6.62 26.80 -71.27
N GLU A 360 7.86 26.91 -70.79
CA GLU A 360 8.99 27.35 -71.61
C GLU A 360 9.31 26.36 -72.74
N VAL A 361 9.26 25.05 -72.48
CA VAL A 361 9.46 24.04 -73.54
C VAL A 361 8.34 24.11 -74.57
N LYS A 362 7.09 24.24 -74.14
CA LYS A 362 5.94 24.45 -75.04
C LYS A 362 6.12 25.71 -75.89
N ARG A 363 6.49 26.83 -75.27
CA ARG A 363 6.75 28.11 -75.97
C ARG A 363 7.85 27.96 -77.03
N ARG A 364 8.94 27.24 -76.71
CA ARG A 364 10.04 26.95 -77.66
C ARG A 364 9.58 26.10 -78.84
N ILE A 365 8.73 25.09 -78.61
CA ILE A 365 8.15 24.28 -79.69
C ILE A 365 7.30 25.17 -80.63
N GLU A 366 6.46 26.04 -80.07
CA GLU A 366 5.62 26.96 -80.85
C GLU A 366 6.44 28.03 -81.60
N GLU A 367 7.53 28.52 -81.00
CA GLU A 367 8.46 29.45 -81.64
C GLU A 367 9.22 28.79 -82.79
N ASN A 368 9.71 27.57 -82.59
CA ASN A 368 10.33 26.77 -83.65
C ASN A 368 9.37 26.50 -84.81
N ASP A 369 8.09 26.26 -84.53
CA ASP A 369 7.07 26.07 -85.56
C ASP A 369 6.80 27.32 -86.39
N ARG A 370 6.76 28.49 -85.75
CA ARG A 370 6.65 29.78 -86.44
C ARG A 370 7.85 30.05 -87.33
N GLU A 371 9.05 29.77 -86.82
CA GLU A 371 10.30 29.97 -87.54
C GLU A 371 10.44 29.02 -88.74
N GLU A 372 10.10 27.75 -88.59
CA GLU A 372 10.08 26.80 -89.71
C GLU A 372 9.05 27.18 -90.77
N LYS A 373 7.86 27.65 -90.36
CA LYS A 373 6.86 28.18 -91.30
C LYS A 373 7.40 29.39 -92.07
N ARG A 374 8.06 30.34 -91.39
CA ARG A 374 8.70 31.50 -92.00
C ARG A 374 9.77 31.09 -93.02
N LYS A 375 10.60 30.10 -92.70
CA LYS A 375 11.63 29.57 -93.63
C LYS A 375 11.00 28.97 -94.88
N VAL A 376 9.93 28.19 -94.72
CA VAL A 376 9.19 27.59 -95.85
C VAL A 376 8.55 28.68 -96.72
N GLU A 377 7.89 29.66 -96.12
CA GLU A 377 7.28 30.79 -96.85
C GLU A 377 8.32 31.63 -97.60
N TYR A 378 9.48 31.88 -96.97
CA TYR A 378 10.59 32.59 -97.60
C TYR A 378 11.17 31.80 -98.78
N GLN A 379 11.34 30.49 -98.64
CA GLN A 379 11.81 29.64 -99.73
C GLN A 379 10.80 29.62 -100.89
N GLN A 380 9.50 29.50 -100.59
CA GLN A 380 8.45 29.61 -101.61
C GLN A 380 8.47 30.96 -102.32
N PHE A 381 8.66 32.05 -101.58
CA PHE A 381 8.82 33.39 -102.17
C PHE A 381 10.01 33.44 -103.12
N LEU A 382 11.18 32.92 -102.72
CA LEU A 382 12.36 32.87 -103.58
C LEU A 382 12.13 32.02 -104.84
N ASP A 383 11.44 30.89 -104.71
CA ASP A 383 11.13 30.01 -105.84
C ASP A 383 10.19 30.72 -106.83
N VAL A 384 9.15 31.41 -106.35
CA VAL A 384 8.23 32.21 -107.18
C VAL A 384 8.95 33.39 -107.85
N CYS A 385 9.80 34.11 -107.11
CA CYS A 385 10.65 35.16 -107.68
C CYS A 385 11.60 34.61 -108.75
N GLY A 386 12.20 33.44 -108.51
CA GLY A 386 13.09 32.78 -109.47
C GLY A 386 12.35 32.34 -110.74
N GLN A 387 11.14 31.80 -110.60
CA GLN A 387 10.27 31.46 -111.74
C GLN A 387 9.85 32.70 -112.53
N HIS A 388 9.42 33.76 -111.85
CA HIS A 388 9.01 35.01 -112.50
C HIS A 388 10.19 35.71 -113.18
N LYS A 389 11.37 35.73 -112.55
CA LYS A 389 12.61 36.22 -113.14
C LYS A 389 12.95 35.47 -114.43
N LYS A 390 12.88 34.14 -114.43
CA LYS A 390 13.10 33.33 -115.65
C LYS A 390 12.11 33.68 -116.76
N LEU A 391 10.84 33.91 -116.42
CA LEU A 391 9.82 34.34 -117.40
C LEU A 391 10.13 35.73 -117.97
N LEU A 392 10.50 36.70 -117.12
CA LEU A 392 10.91 38.03 -117.56
C LEU A 392 12.18 37.99 -118.43
N GLU A 393 13.17 37.18 -118.05
CA GLU A 393 14.38 36.97 -118.84
C GLU A 393 14.03 36.42 -120.23
N LEU A 394 13.10 35.46 -120.33
CA LEU A 394 12.62 34.96 -121.63
C LEU A 394 11.91 36.04 -122.46
N SER A 395 11.14 36.94 -121.83
CA SER A 395 10.39 38.01 -122.52
C SER A 395 11.22 39.24 -122.92
N VAL A 396 12.44 39.40 -122.39
CA VAL A 396 13.35 40.51 -122.76
C VAL A 396 14.23 40.16 -123.97
N TYR A 397 14.36 38.87 -124.31
CA TYR A 397 15.15 38.39 -125.45
C TYR A 397 14.32 38.08 -126.71
N GLU A 398 13.05 38.49 -126.75
CA GLU A 398 12.22 38.67 -127.96
C GLU A 398 12.08 40.17 -128.27
#